data_AF-A0A9D1NI81-F1
#
_entry.id   AF-A0A9D1NI81-F1
#
_cell.length_a   1.000
_cell.length_b   1.000
_cell.length_c   1.000
_cell.angle_alpha   90.00
_cell.angle_beta   90.00
_cell.angle_gamma   90.00
#
_symmetry.space_group_name_H-M   'P 1'
#
loop_
_entity.id
_entity.type
_entity.pdbx_description
1 polymer ?
#
loop_
_entity_poly.entity_id
_entity_poly.type
_entity_poly.pdbx_seq_one_letter_code
_entity_poly.pdbx_strand_id
1 'polypeptide(L)'
;MNRRTFFILDNFDSFVYNLVDEFRGGGNDVQVYRNSVPAEKIFAKMAQAQNPILVISPGPGTPDEAGCLLRLIALCHRKFPIIGICLGHQAICRFYGGTIGAAPEAVHGKSSLVEHSGDGPFADMPSPLPFARYHSLVATKVPETLEIIAHFKKIPMAVMNRADRVIGFQFHPESVMSPRGSELLRRAVAFVSREDRRGNVRAALETLYGGKKLSAEQTKELFSEIIRGNVEPVTLASALTALKLDGETPEEITGAAEALIAAARTFPRPDYAFCDIVGTGGDGFGTINISTTAAFVASACGVKVAKHGNRSVSSKSGSSDLLDALGVKTAIPPAAARECLDRFGFCFLLAPLYHSGMRFAMPVRQTLGTRTIFNVLGPLINPARPTFSLVGVYAPALVRPIAEALRRLGCRRATVIHGNGLDEFSVSGKTLAAELLPDGEIRESEFSPEDLGLRTFPQESLRGGNPEENRRITENILRGNGTPAQNAAIAANVAPLLRMNGNAATLREGAEIALDMLASGKAWERAQEIVAFTRELAAR
;
A
#
# COMPACT_ATOMS: atom_id res chain seq x y z
N MET A 1 0.84 2.92 -16.64
CA MET A 1 0.22 1.61 -16.97
C MET A 1 1.30 0.75 -17.62
N ASN A 2 1.56 -0.47 -17.12
CA ASN A 2 2.49 -1.39 -17.77
C ASN A 2 1.89 -1.84 -19.11
N ARG A 3 2.47 -1.36 -20.21
CA ARG A 3 2.13 -1.76 -21.58
C ARG A 3 2.39 -3.27 -21.73
N ARG A 4 1.44 -4.02 -22.31
CA ARG A 4 1.55 -5.47 -22.53
C ARG A 4 1.54 -5.78 -24.02
N THR A 5 2.03 -6.97 -24.36
CA THR A 5 2.00 -7.47 -25.74
C THR A 5 1.08 -8.69 -25.84
N PHE A 6 0.01 -8.59 -26.60
CA PHE A 6 -0.87 -9.70 -26.93
C PHE A 6 -0.41 -10.40 -28.19
N PHE A 7 -0.32 -11.72 -28.13
CA PHE A 7 -0.05 -12.58 -29.27
C PHE A 7 -1.32 -13.36 -29.58
N ILE A 8 -2.02 -12.96 -30.64
CA ILE A 8 -3.25 -13.62 -31.09
C ILE A 8 -2.90 -14.69 -32.11
N LEU A 9 -3.20 -15.95 -31.79
CA LEU A 9 -3.19 -17.04 -32.75
C LEU A 9 -4.53 -17.06 -33.50
N ASP A 10 -4.52 -16.61 -34.74
CA ASP A 10 -5.66 -16.57 -35.66
C ASP A 10 -5.86 -17.93 -36.33
N ASN A 11 -6.97 -18.59 -35.99
CA ASN A 11 -7.41 -19.86 -36.56
C ASN A 11 -8.41 -19.69 -37.72
N PHE A 12 -8.25 -18.65 -38.54
CA PHE A 12 -9.11 -18.34 -39.68
C PHE A 12 -10.55 -17.99 -39.32
N ASP A 13 -10.70 -17.13 -38.31
CA ASP A 13 -12.00 -16.72 -37.81
C ASP A 13 -12.29 -15.22 -37.99
N SER A 14 -13.55 -14.89 -38.28
CA SER A 14 -13.99 -13.52 -38.53
C SER A 14 -13.99 -12.62 -37.29
N PHE A 15 -14.05 -13.18 -36.08
CA PHE A 15 -14.08 -12.43 -34.82
C PHE A 15 -12.68 -12.02 -34.31
N VAL A 16 -11.61 -12.46 -34.97
CA VAL A 16 -10.22 -12.13 -34.59
C VAL A 16 -10.00 -10.62 -34.51
N TYR A 17 -10.57 -9.85 -35.44
CA TYR A 17 -10.39 -8.40 -35.45
C TYR A 17 -11.12 -7.70 -34.29
N ASN A 18 -12.23 -8.23 -33.80
CA ASN A 18 -12.87 -7.72 -32.59
C ASN A 18 -11.96 -7.86 -31.37
N LEU A 19 -11.23 -8.98 -31.27
CA LEU A 19 -10.23 -9.19 -30.21
C LEU A 19 -9.04 -8.24 -30.36
N VAL A 20 -8.56 -8.03 -31.60
CA VAL A 20 -7.48 -7.06 -31.89
C VAL A 20 -7.88 -5.66 -31.42
N ASP A 21 -9.09 -5.23 -31.76
CA ASP A 21 -9.59 -3.91 -31.43
C ASP A 21 -9.82 -3.75 -29.92
N GLU A 22 -10.39 -4.77 -29.25
CA GLU A 22 -10.57 -4.78 -27.79
C GLU A 22 -9.23 -4.59 -27.06
N PHE A 23 -8.20 -5.36 -27.43
CA PHE A 23 -6.90 -5.29 -26.75
C PHE A 23 -6.09 -4.04 -27.10
N ARG A 24 -6.16 -3.57 -28.35
CA ARG A 24 -5.54 -2.29 -28.76
C ARG A 24 -6.21 -1.08 -28.12
N GLY A 25 -7.54 -1.10 -28.01
CA GLY A 25 -8.31 -0.05 -27.32
C GLY A 25 -7.90 0.13 -25.85
N GLY A 26 -7.36 -0.92 -25.23
CA GLY A 26 -6.74 -0.87 -23.90
C GLY A 26 -5.31 -0.31 -23.85
N GLY A 27 -4.76 0.22 -24.95
CA GLY A 27 -3.40 0.78 -25.03
C GLY A 27 -2.27 -0.26 -25.10
N ASN A 28 -2.58 -1.49 -25.52
CA ASN A 28 -1.62 -2.60 -25.60
C ASN A 28 -1.10 -2.83 -27.01
N ASP A 29 0.08 -3.44 -27.13
CA ASP A 29 0.60 -3.91 -28.40
C ASP A 29 -0.05 -5.26 -28.74
N VAL A 30 -0.44 -5.45 -30.00
CA VAL A 30 -1.11 -6.67 -30.47
C VAL A 30 -0.42 -7.17 -31.74
N GLN A 31 0.03 -8.42 -31.69
CA GLN A 31 0.61 -9.15 -32.82
C GLN A 31 -0.29 -10.34 -33.17
N VAL A 32 -0.60 -10.51 -34.45
CA VAL A 32 -1.48 -11.59 -34.94
C VAL A 32 -0.66 -12.55 -35.78
N TYR A 33 -0.77 -13.84 -35.50
CA TYR A 33 -0.10 -14.92 -36.24
C TYR A 33 -1.14 -15.94 -36.69
N ARG A 34 -1.08 -16.37 -37.96
CA ARG A 34 -1.88 -17.50 -38.45
C ARG A 34 -1.39 -18.81 -37.82
N ASN A 35 -2.29 -19.75 -37.58
CA ASN A 35 -1.93 -21.08 -37.07
C ASN A 35 -1.10 -21.95 -38.02
N SER A 36 -0.86 -21.49 -39.26
CA SER A 36 0.10 -22.07 -40.21
C SER A 36 1.56 -21.68 -39.93
N VAL A 37 1.79 -20.67 -39.09
CA VAL A 37 3.13 -20.27 -38.69
C VAL A 37 3.68 -21.28 -37.66
N PRO A 38 4.94 -21.74 -37.78
CA PRO A 38 5.51 -22.66 -36.79
C PRO A 38 5.46 -22.11 -35.35
N ALA A 39 5.01 -22.94 -34.41
CA ALA A 39 4.80 -22.57 -33.01
C ALA A 39 6.09 -22.02 -32.36
N GLU A 40 7.24 -22.61 -32.68
CA GLU A 40 8.55 -22.20 -32.17
C GLU A 40 8.91 -20.76 -32.56
N LYS A 41 8.51 -20.30 -33.76
CA LYS A 41 8.74 -18.91 -34.19
C LYS A 41 7.89 -17.92 -33.39
N ILE A 42 6.62 -18.27 -33.15
CA ILE A 42 5.72 -17.44 -32.35
C ILE A 42 6.22 -17.38 -30.91
N PHE A 43 6.57 -18.53 -30.32
CA PHE A 43 7.12 -18.62 -28.97
C PHE A 43 8.41 -17.80 -28.80
N ALA A 44 9.33 -17.85 -29.76
CA ALA A 44 10.56 -17.06 -29.71
C ALA A 44 10.28 -15.54 -29.70
N LYS A 45 9.26 -15.09 -30.44
CA LYS A 45 8.82 -13.68 -30.41
C LYS A 45 8.16 -13.31 -29.08
N MET A 46 7.33 -14.20 -28.52
CA MET A 46 6.73 -14.00 -27.20
C MET A 46 7.78 -13.85 -26.11
N ALA A 47 8.83 -14.68 -26.12
CA ALA A 47 9.90 -14.65 -25.14
C ALA A 47 10.72 -13.34 -25.13
N GLN A 48 10.64 -12.54 -26.19
CA GLN A 48 11.32 -11.25 -26.31
C GLN A 48 10.42 -10.06 -25.98
N ALA A 49 9.11 -10.29 -25.78
CA ALA A 49 8.14 -9.23 -25.58
C ALA A 49 7.94 -8.89 -24.09
N GLN A 50 7.51 -7.65 -23.82
CA GLN A 50 7.14 -7.25 -22.46
C GLN A 50 5.76 -7.79 -22.10
N ASN A 51 5.70 -8.56 -20.99
CA ASN A 51 4.48 -9.12 -20.42
C ASN A 51 3.56 -9.81 -21.46
N PRO A 52 4.06 -10.83 -22.17
CA PRO A 52 3.34 -11.47 -23.27
C PRO A 52 2.12 -12.26 -22.76
N ILE A 53 1.00 -12.16 -23.48
CA ILE A 53 -0.20 -12.99 -23.27
C ILE A 53 -0.55 -13.68 -24.57
N LEU A 54 -0.70 -15.01 -24.53
CA LEU A 54 -1.21 -15.78 -25.67
C LEU A 54 -2.74 -15.72 -25.66
N VAL A 55 -3.34 -15.27 -26.77
CA VAL A 55 -4.77 -15.36 -27.01
C VAL A 55 -5.01 -16.29 -28.18
N ILE A 56 -5.82 -17.32 -27.99
CA ILE A 56 -6.16 -18.29 -29.03
C ILE A 56 -7.57 -17.98 -29.50
N SER A 57 -7.69 -17.55 -30.74
CA SER A 57 -8.95 -17.13 -31.32
C SER A 57 -9.93 -18.30 -31.50
N PRO A 58 -11.21 -18.02 -31.75
CA PRO A 58 -12.11 -18.98 -32.36
C PRO A 58 -11.59 -19.46 -33.73
N GLY A 59 -12.23 -20.49 -34.29
CA GLY A 59 -11.91 -21.04 -35.60
C GLY A 59 -12.74 -22.28 -35.93
N PRO A 60 -12.73 -22.71 -37.20
CA PRO A 60 -13.39 -23.94 -37.62
C PRO A 60 -12.58 -25.18 -37.23
N GLY A 61 -13.22 -26.35 -37.33
CA GLY A 61 -12.57 -27.65 -37.16
C GLY A 61 -12.32 -28.05 -35.70
N THR A 62 -11.43 -29.02 -35.51
CA THR A 62 -11.07 -29.55 -34.19
C THR A 62 -9.69 -29.02 -33.74
N PRO A 63 -9.40 -28.99 -32.42
CA PRO A 63 -8.09 -28.58 -31.94
C PRO A 63 -6.92 -29.39 -32.50
N ASP A 64 -7.12 -30.69 -32.76
CA ASP A 64 -6.10 -31.61 -33.28
C ASP A 64 -5.73 -31.30 -34.76
N GLU A 65 -6.61 -30.62 -35.50
CA GLU A 65 -6.41 -30.24 -36.90
C GLU A 65 -6.00 -28.77 -37.08
N ALA A 66 -5.98 -27.98 -36.01
CA ALA A 66 -5.78 -26.54 -36.04
C ALA A 66 -4.29 -26.12 -36.11
N GLY A 67 -3.56 -26.66 -37.09
CA GLY A 67 -2.17 -26.26 -37.38
C GLY A 67 -1.25 -26.35 -36.15
N CYS A 68 -0.58 -25.25 -35.81
CA CYS A 68 0.38 -25.19 -34.71
C CYS A 68 -0.24 -25.03 -33.31
N LEU A 69 -1.57 -24.99 -33.19
CA LEU A 69 -2.29 -24.54 -31.99
C LEU A 69 -1.94 -25.36 -30.72
N LEU A 70 -2.05 -26.69 -30.75
CA LEU A 70 -1.74 -27.52 -29.58
C LEU A 70 -0.25 -27.46 -29.22
N ARG A 71 0.60 -27.40 -30.24
CA ARG A 71 2.06 -27.26 -30.06
C ARG A 71 2.41 -25.93 -29.39
N LEU A 72 1.76 -24.83 -29.78
CA LEU A 72 1.98 -23.52 -29.18
C LEU A 72 1.51 -23.48 -27.73
N ILE A 73 0.35 -24.08 -27.41
CA ILE A 73 -0.08 -24.24 -26.01
C ILE A 73 0.99 -24.97 -25.19
N ALA A 74 1.52 -26.08 -25.71
CA ALA A 74 2.56 -26.85 -25.02
C ALA A 74 3.84 -26.04 -24.74
N LEU A 75 4.25 -25.18 -25.68
CA LEU A 75 5.41 -24.30 -25.49
C LEU A 75 5.15 -23.18 -24.48
N CYS A 76 3.94 -22.61 -24.47
CA CYS A 76 3.57 -21.49 -23.61
C CYS A 76 3.11 -21.91 -22.20
N HIS A 77 2.65 -23.14 -22.01
CA HIS A 77 2.17 -23.66 -20.74
C HIS A 77 3.18 -23.40 -19.61
N ARG A 78 2.69 -22.84 -18.49
CA ARG A 78 3.48 -22.38 -17.31
C ARG A 78 4.50 -21.27 -17.56
N LYS A 79 4.73 -20.87 -18.81
CA LYS A 79 5.66 -19.77 -19.16
C LYS A 79 4.91 -18.46 -19.37
N PHE A 80 3.82 -18.50 -20.13
CA PHE A 80 3.02 -17.32 -20.46
C PHE A 80 1.54 -17.55 -20.12
N PRO A 81 0.82 -16.49 -19.70
CA PRO A 81 -0.64 -16.51 -19.59
C PRO A 81 -1.33 -16.90 -20.90
N ILE A 82 -2.41 -17.69 -20.82
CA ILE A 82 -3.17 -18.15 -22.00
C ILE A 82 -4.66 -17.85 -21.83
N ILE A 83 -5.25 -17.22 -22.82
CA ILE A 83 -6.71 -17.01 -22.95
C ILE A 83 -7.18 -17.72 -24.21
N GLY A 84 -8.10 -18.68 -24.07
CA GLY A 84 -8.70 -19.39 -25.20
C GLY A 84 -10.16 -19.03 -25.41
N ILE A 85 -10.58 -18.83 -26.66
CA ILE A 85 -11.97 -18.50 -27.00
C ILE A 85 -12.50 -19.49 -28.03
N CYS A 86 -13.69 -20.07 -27.78
CA CYS A 86 -14.33 -21.09 -28.59
C CYS A 86 -13.39 -22.26 -28.93
N LEU A 87 -12.80 -22.31 -30.13
CA LEU A 87 -11.76 -23.28 -30.50
C LEU A 87 -10.57 -23.24 -29.53
N GLY A 88 -10.16 -22.04 -29.08
CA GLY A 88 -9.10 -21.90 -28.07
C GLY A 88 -9.48 -22.49 -26.71
N HIS A 89 -10.74 -22.42 -26.29
CA HIS A 89 -11.22 -23.10 -25.09
C HIS A 89 -11.18 -24.62 -25.26
N GLN A 90 -11.66 -25.12 -26.40
CA GLN A 90 -11.61 -26.56 -26.74
C GLN A 90 -10.17 -27.07 -26.77
N ALA A 91 -9.25 -26.28 -27.29
CA ALA A 91 -7.82 -26.57 -27.31
C ALA A 91 -7.20 -26.68 -25.92
N ILE A 92 -7.55 -25.76 -25.02
CA ILE A 92 -7.13 -25.83 -23.61
C ILE A 92 -7.67 -27.12 -22.99
N CYS A 93 -8.96 -27.39 -23.10
CA CYS A 93 -9.55 -28.63 -22.58
C CYS A 93 -8.85 -29.87 -23.13
N ARG A 94 -8.58 -29.90 -24.45
CA ARG A 94 -7.88 -31.01 -25.12
C ARG A 94 -6.45 -31.17 -24.62
N PHE A 95 -5.69 -30.09 -24.48
CA PHE A 95 -4.30 -30.10 -24.02
C PHE A 95 -4.16 -30.65 -22.59
N TYR A 96 -5.11 -30.33 -21.70
CA TYR A 96 -5.12 -30.85 -20.33
C TYR A 96 -5.63 -32.30 -20.21
N GLY A 97 -5.95 -32.97 -21.33
CA GLY A 97 -6.41 -34.36 -21.36
C GLY A 97 -7.93 -34.54 -21.42
N GLY A 98 -8.68 -33.48 -21.71
CA GLY A 98 -10.12 -33.53 -21.96
C GLY A 98 -10.50 -34.09 -23.32
N THR A 99 -11.80 -34.31 -23.50
CA THR A 99 -12.41 -34.81 -24.74
C THR A 99 -13.32 -33.74 -25.35
N ILE A 100 -13.17 -33.52 -26.66
CA ILE A 100 -14.03 -32.63 -27.44
C ILE A 100 -15.02 -33.49 -28.24
N GLY A 101 -16.29 -33.12 -28.22
CA GLY A 101 -17.35 -33.83 -28.93
C GLY A 101 -18.44 -32.89 -29.41
N ALA A 102 -19.44 -33.44 -30.10
CA ALA A 102 -20.56 -32.67 -30.62
C ALA A 102 -21.38 -32.02 -29.49
N ALA A 103 -21.80 -30.77 -29.70
CA ALA A 103 -22.73 -30.10 -28.82
C ALA A 103 -24.11 -30.78 -28.88
N PRO A 104 -24.82 -30.94 -27.75
CA PRO A 104 -26.18 -31.51 -27.73
C PRO A 104 -27.18 -30.75 -28.61
N GLU A 105 -26.94 -29.46 -28.83
CA GLU A 105 -27.69 -28.60 -29.73
C GLU A 105 -26.67 -27.74 -30.50
N ALA A 106 -26.68 -27.78 -31.83
CA ALA A 106 -25.88 -26.87 -32.65
C ALA A 106 -26.48 -25.46 -32.60
N VAL A 107 -25.69 -24.47 -32.17
CA VAL A 107 -26.14 -23.09 -32.04
C VAL A 107 -25.23 -22.19 -32.87
N HIS A 108 -25.79 -21.57 -33.91
CA HIS A 108 -25.13 -20.52 -34.67
C HIS A 108 -25.88 -19.20 -34.46
N GLY A 109 -25.25 -18.24 -33.79
CA GLY A 109 -25.74 -16.87 -33.71
C GLY A 109 -26.85 -16.62 -32.70
N LYS A 110 -26.86 -17.34 -31.57
CA LYS A 110 -27.80 -17.05 -30.47
C LYS A 110 -27.05 -16.60 -29.21
N SER A 111 -27.65 -15.68 -28.48
CA SER A 111 -27.25 -15.38 -27.11
C SER A 111 -27.89 -16.41 -26.16
N SER A 112 -27.12 -16.92 -25.21
CA SER A 112 -27.59 -17.86 -24.18
C SER A 112 -27.23 -17.33 -22.79
N LEU A 113 -28.13 -17.52 -21.83
CA LEU A 113 -27.91 -17.18 -20.43
C LEU A 113 -26.97 -18.21 -19.79
N VAL A 114 -25.70 -17.85 -19.64
CA VAL A 114 -24.66 -18.68 -19.03
C VAL A 114 -24.64 -18.42 -17.52
N GLU A 115 -24.69 -19.49 -16.74
CA GLU A 115 -24.53 -19.46 -15.29
C GLU A 115 -23.05 -19.59 -14.94
N HIS A 116 -22.57 -18.86 -13.94
CA HIS A 116 -21.18 -18.92 -13.49
C HIS A 116 -21.06 -18.97 -11.97
N SER A 117 -19.92 -19.47 -11.48
CA SER A 117 -19.66 -19.61 -10.04
C SER A 117 -19.35 -18.28 -9.34
N GLY A 118 -19.03 -17.24 -10.11
CA GLY A 118 -18.54 -15.96 -9.57
C GLY A 118 -17.02 -15.97 -9.31
N ASP A 119 -16.33 -17.03 -9.73
CA ASP A 119 -14.89 -17.13 -9.59
C ASP A 119 -14.12 -16.45 -10.72
N GLY A 120 -12.86 -16.10 -10.41
CA GLY A 120 -11.90 -15.60 -11.39
C GLY A 120 -12.39 -14.32 -12.07
N PRO A 121 -12.55 -14.29 -13.40
CA PRO A 121 -13.01 -13.09 -14.11
C PRO A 121 -14.50 -12.79 -13.90
N PHE A 122 -15.29 -13.70 -13.31
CA PHE A 122 -16.72 -13.50 -13.05
C PHE A 122 -17.02 -12.88 -11.67
N ALA A 123 -15.99 -12.58 -10.87
CA ALA A 123 -16.17 -11.97 -9.55
C ALA A 123 -17.00 -10.67 -9.66
N ASP A 124 -18.03 -10.58 -8.81
CA ASP A 124 -18.99 -9.45 -8.74
C ASP A 124 -19.80 -9.21 -10.03
N MET A 125 -19.81 -10.16 -10.97
CA MET A 125 -20.70 -10.13 -12.12
C MET A 125 -22.05 -10.81 -11.78
N PRO A 126 -23.19 -10.30 -12.28
CA PRO A 126 -24.48 -10.94 -12.08
C PRO A 126 -24.49 -12.28 -12.82
N SER A 127 -25.21 -13.26 -12.29
CA SER A 127 -25.40 -14.58 -12.90
C SER A 127 -26.90 -14.89 -12.98
N PRO A 128 -27.44 -15.35 -14.13
CA PRO A 128 -26.73 -15.65 -15.37
C PRO A 128 -26.48 -14.41 -16.25
N LEU A 129 -25.58 -14.53 -17.23
CA LEU A 129 -25.28 -13.49 -18.22
C LEU A 129 -25.48 -13.94 -19.67
N PRO A 130 -25.98 -13.07 -20.56
CA PRO A 130 -26.13 -13.38 -21.97
C PRO A 130 -24.77 -13.36 -22.69
N PHE A 131 -24.40 -14.49 -23.31
CA PHE A 131 -23.23 -14.60 -24.17
C PHE A 131 -23.54 -15.28 -25.51
N ALA A 132 -22.87 -14.80 -26.56
CA ALA A 132 -22.99 -15.31 -27.91
C ALA A 132 -22.36 -16.70 -28.09
N ARG A 133 -23.08 -17.62 -28.75
CA ARG A 133 -22.63 -18.99 -29.05
C ARG A 133 -22.68 -19.27 -30.55
N TYR A 134 -21.59 -19.83 -31.08
CA TYR A 134 -21.40 -20.16 -32.49
C TYR A 134 -20.75 -21.54 -32.72
N HIS A 135 -20.85 -22.45 -31.76
CA HIS A 135 -20.05 -23.67 -31.72
C HIS A 135 -20.89 -24.94 -31.97
N SER A 136 -20.37 -25.84 -32.79
CA SER A 136 -20.90 -27.20 -33.02
C SER A 136 -20.20 -28.25 -32.13
N LEU A 137 -19.06 -27.89 -31.54
CA LEU A 137 -18.25 -28.74 -30.66
C LEU A 137 -18.16 -28.14 -29.25
N VAL A 138 -18.01 -29.00 -28.25
CA VAL A 138 -17.84 -28.64 -26.83
C VAL A 138 -16.91 -29.62 -26.12
N ALA A 139 -16.34 -29.22 -24.99
CA ALA A 139 -15.69 -30.17 -24.09
C ALA A 139 -16.73 -31.07 -23.42
N THR A 140 -16.78 -32.34 -23.82
CA THR A 140 -17.68 -33.36 -23.25
C THR A 140 -17.09 -33.98 -21.98
N LYS A 141 -15.75 -33.96 -21.86
CA LYS A 141 -15.02 -34.32 -20.64
C LYS A 141 -13.99 -33.25 -20.35
N VAL A 142 -14.10 -32.60 -19.20
CA VAL A 142 -13.11 -31.66 -18.67
C VAL A 142 -12.29 -32.40 -17.61
N PRO A 143 -10.94 -32.38 -17.69
CA PRO A 143 -10.08 -33.02 -16.69
C PRO A 143 -10.13 -32.27 -15.36
N GLU A 144 -9.90 -32.97 -14.25
CA GLU A 144 -9.93 -32.39 -12.89
C GLU A 144 -8.89 -31.27 -12.66
N THR A 145 -7.85 -31.25 -13.48
CA THR A 145 -6.85 -30.18 -13.51
C THR A 145 -7.39 -28.83 -14.02
N LEU A 146 -8.59 -28.80 -14.57
CA LEU A 146 -9.30 -27.60 -15.01
C LEU A 146 -10.56 -27.39 -14.16
N GLU A 147 -10.64 -26.23 -13.52
CA GLU A 147 -11.82 -25.80 -12.77
C GLU A 147 -12.88 -25.28 -13.75
N ILE A 148 -14.09 -25.85 -13.73
CA ILE A 148 -15.23 -25.35 -14.51
C ILE A 148 -15.87 -24.20 -13.74
N ILE A 149 -15.87 -23.00 -14.34
CA ILE A 149 -16.34 -21.77 -13.68
C ILE A 149 -17.60 -21.18 -14.31
N ALA A 150 -18.04 -21.71 -15.45
CA ALA A 150 -19.33 -21.36 -16.05
C ALA A 150 -19.92 -22.52 -16.82
N HIS A 151 -21.25 -22.59 -16.90
CA HIS A 151 -21.99 -23.60 -17.63
C HIS A 151 -23.27 -23.05 -18.28
N PHE A 152 -23.72 -23.75 -19.31
CA PHE A 152 -25.05 -23.57 -19.90
C PHE A 152 -25.71 -24.94 -19.92
N LYS A 153 -26.76 -25.12 -19.11
CA LYS A 153 -27.28 -26.46 -18.78
C LYS A 153 -26.09 -27.31 -18.26
N LYS A 154 -25.77 -28.42 -18.94
CA LYS A 154 -24.64 -29.32 -18.61
C LYS A 154 -23.36 -29.06 -19.41
N ILE A 155 -23.35 -28.05 -20.27
CA ILE A 155 -22.22 -27.76 -21.15
C ILE A 155 -21.23 -26.85 -20.39
N PRO A 156 -19.95 -27.23 -20.24
CA PRO A 156 -18.92 -26.35 -19.71
C PRO A 156 -18.75 -25.14 -20.63
N MET A 157 -18.95 -23.94 -20.09
CA MET A 157 -18.87 -22.68 -20.84
C MET A 157 -17.62 -21.88 -20.53
N ALA A 158 -17.00 -22.10 -19.37
CA ALA A 158 -15.69 -21.54 -19.07
C ALA A 158 -14.91 -22.47 -18.13
N VAL A 159 -13.60 -22.55 -18.36
CA VAL A 159 -12.64 -23.30 -17.54
C VAL A 159 -11.45 -22.45 -17.19
N MET A 160 -10.77 -22.76 -16.10
CA MET A 160 -9.50 -22.13 -15.77
C MET A 160 -8.54 -23.06 -15.03
N ASN A 161 -7.25 -22.72 -15.09
CA ASN A 161 -6.23 -23.23 -14.19
C ASN A 161 -5.47 -22.03 -13.60
N ARG A 162 -5.58 -21.84 -12.28
CA ARG A 162 -4.99 -20.70 -11.58
C ARG A 162 -3.47 -20.75 -11.57
N ALA A 163 -2.89 -21.93 -11.33
CA ALA A 163 -1.44 -22.13 -11.25
C ALA A 163 -0.76 -21.89 -12.60
N ASP A 164 -1.37 -22.37 -13.69
CA ASP A 164 -0.81 -22.24 -15.03
C ASP A 164 -1.18 -20.90 -15.70
N ARG A 165 -2.01 -20.06 -15.06
CA ARG A 165 -2.53 -18.78 -15.58
C ARG A 165 -3.27 -18.96 -16.90
N VAL A 166 -4.14 -19.96 -16.95
CA VAL A 166 -4.92 -20.32 -18.14
C VAL A 166 -6.41 -20.09 -17.90
N ILE A 167 -7.09 -19.53 -18.90
CA ILE A 167 -8.55 -19.42 -18.91
C ILE A 167 -9.10 -19.67 -20.31
N GLY A 168 -10.24 -20.36 -20.40
CA GLY A 168 -10.90 -20.64 -21.67
C GLY A 168 -12.39 -20.35 -21.61
N PHE A 169 -12.95 -19.68 -22.62
CA PHE A 169 -14.38 -19.43 -22.79
C PHE A 169 -14.93 -20.16 -24.03
N GLN A 170 -15.96 -20.98 -23.88
CA GLN A 170 -16.60 -21.69 -25.01
C GLN A 170 -17.49 -20.75 -25.86
N PHE A 171 -17.94 -19.65 -25.27
CA PHE A 171 -18.71 -18.60 -25.92
C PHE A 171 -17.79 -17.47 -26.46
N HIS A 172 -18.38 -16.50 -27.15
CA HIS A 172 -17.69 -15.38 -27.78
C HIS A 172 -17.91 -14.07 -27.00
N PRO A 173 -17.06 -13.74 -26.00
CA PRO A 173 -17.15 -12.46 -25.31
C PRO A 173 -16.88 -11.25 -26.22
N GLU A 174 -16.17 -11.43 -27.32
CA GLU A 174 -15.88 -10.41 -28.33
C GLU A 174 -17.05 -10.09 -29.27
N SER A 175 -18.14 -10.85 -29.18
CA SER A 175 -19.34 -10.62 -29.99
C SER A 175 -20.19 -9.49 -29.42
N VAL A 176 -20.80 -8.69 -30.30
CA VAL A 176 -21.80 -7.67 -29.94
C VAL A 176 -22.99 -8.25 -29.16
N MET A 177 -23.28 -9.54 -29.32
CA MET A 177 -24.35 -10.24 -28.60
C MET A 177 -23.96 -10.68 -27.17
N SER A 178 -22.78 -10.25 -26.71
CA SER A 178 -22.25 -10.44 -25.35
C SER A 178 -22.07 -9.07 -24.66
N PRO A 179 -23.13 -8.44 -24.11
CA PRO A 179 -23.10 -7.04 -23.64
C PRO A 179 -22.01 -6.70 -22.62
N ARG A 180 -21.61 -7.67 -21.77
CA ARG A 180 -20.52 -7.51 -20.78
C ARG A 180 -19.23 -8.23 -21.17
N GLY A 181 -19.09 -8.59 -22.44
CA GLY A 181 -17.96 -9.36 -22.95
C GLY A 181 -16.62 -8.62 -22.88
N SER A 182 -16.59 -7.32 -23.22
CA SER A 182 -15.40 -6.47 -23.03
C SER A 182 -14.96 -6.39 -21.57
N GLU A 183 -15.92 -6.24 -20.63
CA GLU A 183 -15.61 -6.27 -19.21
C GLU A 183 -15.03 -7.62 -18.79
N LEU A 184 -15.63 -8.72 -19.24
CA LEU A 184 -15.14 -10.07 -18.95
C LEU A 184 -13.72 -10.29 -19.49
N LEU A 185 -13.42 -9.83 -20.72
CA LEU A 185 -12.08 -9.94 -21.31
C LEU A 185 -11.05 -9.13 -20.50
N ARG A 186 -11.37 -7.91 -20.08
CA ARG A 186 -10.49 -7.11 -19.20
C ARG A 186 -10.24 -7.81 -17.86
N ARG A 187 -11.27 -8.41 -17.27
CA ARG A 187 -11.16 -9.18 -16.02
C ARG A 187 -10.36 -10.47 -16.21
N ALA A 188 -10.52 -11.14 -17.35
CA ALA A 188 -9.74 -12.33 -17.72
C ALA A 188 -8.25 -12.00 -17.85
N VAL A 189 -7.92 -10.91 -18.55
CA VAL A 189 -6.55 -10.39 -18.63
C VAL A 189 -6.00 -10.09 -17.24
N ALA A 190 -6.78 -9.41 -16.39
CA ALA A 190 -6.38 -9.11 -15.03
C ALA A 190 -6.15 -10.38 -14.19
N PHE A 191 -6.98 -11.41 -14.36
CA PHE A 191 -6.87 -12.70 -13.68
C PHE A 191 -5.59 -13.45 -14.09
N VAL A 192 -5.38 -13.68 -15.39
CA VAL A 192 -4.21 -14.43 -15.87
C VAL A 192 -2.90 -13.65 -15.72
N SER A 193 -2.98 -12.33 -15.56
CA SER A 193 -1.83 -11.47 -15.26
C SER A 193 -1.46 -11.44 -13.77
N ARG A 194 -2.22 -12.08 -12.87
CA ARG A 194 -1.80 -12.22 -11.47
C ARG A 194 -0.64 -13.22 -11.45
N GLU A 195 0.57 -12.74 -11.18
CA GLU A 195 1.69 -13.61 -10.79
C GLU A 195 1.27 -14.46 -9.57
N ASP A 196 1.89 -15.63 -9.39
CA ASP A 196 1.58 -16.56 -8.31
C ASP A 196 1.97 -15.96 -6.94
N ARG A 197 1.08 -15.10 -6.42
CA ARG A 197 1.26 -14.35 -5.17
C ARG A 197 1.32 -15.27 -3.94
N ARG A 198 0.76 -16.48 -4.01
CA ARG A 198 0.89 -17.48 -2.93
C ARG A 198 2.29 -18.09 -2.91
N GLY A 199 2.91 -18.29 -4.07
CA GLY A 199 4.32 -18.66 -4.20
C GLY A 199 5.26 -17.65 -3.54
N ASN A 200 5.02 -16.35 -3.74
CA ASN A 200 5.89 -15.29 -3.21
C ASN A 200 5.84 -15.19 -1.69
N VAL A 201 4.65 -15.29 -1.06
CA VAL A 201 4.53 -15.30 0.41
C VAL A 201 5.27 -16.49 1.01
N ARG A 202 5.12 -17.68 0.43
CA ARG A 202 5.85 -18.87 0.89
C ARG A 202 7.37 -18.71 0.74
N ALA A 203 7.83 -18.21 -0.40
CA ALA A 203 9.26 -17.99 -0.64
C ALA A 203 9.87 -16.97 0.34
N ALA A 204 9.12 -15.92 0.69
CA ALA A 204 9.54 -14.95 1.70
C ALA A 204 9.70 -15.63 3.08
N LEU A 205 8.75 -16.48 3.47
CA LEU A 205 8.82 -17.22 4.74
C LEU A 205 10.00 -18.19 4.79
N GLU A 206 10.23 -18.99 3.75
CA GLU A 206 11.38 -19.90 3.69
C GLU A 206 12.71 -19.14 3.79
N THR A 207 12.77 -17.92 3.23
CA THR A 207 13.93 -17.04 3.35
C THR A 207 14.12 -16.59 4.81
N LEU A 208 13.05 -16.10 5.45
CA LEU A 208 13.08 -15.66 6.85
C LEU A 208 13.39 -16.82 7.81
N TYR A 209 12.81 -18.00 7.61
CA TYR A 209 13.06 -19.19 8.44
C TYR A 209 14.48 -19.71 8.30
N GLY A 210 15.12 -19.47 7.15
CA GLY A 210 16.54 -19.72 6.93
C GLY A 210 17.48 -18.69 7.58
N GLY A 211 16.95 -17.71 8.34
CA GLY A 211 17.75 -16.64 8.96
C GLY A 211 18.34 -15.66 7.95
N LYS A 212 17.70 -15.51 6.78
CA LYS A 212 18.14 -14.58 5.73
C LYS A 212 17.22 -13.37 5.67
N LYS A 213 17.81 -12.21 5.36
CA LYS A 213 17.10 -10.95 5.16
C LYS A 213 16.34 -10.93 3.84
N LEU A 214 15.14 -10.34 3.86
CA LEU A 214 14.42 -10.04 2.64
C LEU A 214 14.95 -8.77 1.99
N SER A 215 15.00 -8.73 0.66
CA SER A 215 15.20 -7.47 -0.06
C SER A 215 13.99 -6.54 0.10
N ALA A 216 14.17 -5.25 -0.18
CA ALA A 216 13.08 -4.28 -0.14
C ALA A 216 11.90 -4.69 -1.05
N GLU A 217 12.17 -5.25 -2.23
CA GLU A 217 11.12 -5.70 -3.16
C GLU A 217 10.36 -6.91 -2.61
N GLN A 218 11.08 -7.92 -2.08
CA GLN A 218 10.44 -9.09 -1.46
C GLN A 218 9.58 -8.69 -0.26
N THR A 219 10.07 -7.78 0.58
CA THR A 219 9.31 -7.28 1.73
C THR A 219 8.10 -6.49 1.29
N LYS A 220 8.23 -5.65 0.27
CA LYS A 220 7.11 -4.90 -0.32
C LYS A 220 6.04 -5.83 -0.87
N GLU A 221 6.41 -6.88 -1.58
CA GLU A 221 5.46 -7.89 -2.07
C GLU A 221 4.72 -8.58 -0.91
N LEU A 222 5.46 -9.07 0.08
CA LEU A 222 4.90 -9.71 1.27
C LEU A 222 3.90 -8.78 1.97
N PHE A 223 4.33 -7.54 2.28
CA PHE A 223 3.48 -6.57 2.96
C PHE A 223 2.28 -6.15 2.10
N SER A 224 2.43 -6.08 0.78
CA SER A 224 1.33 -5.80 -0.15
C SER A 224 0.25 -6.88 -0.11
N GLU A 225 0.61 -8.15 0.10
CA GLU A 225 -0.37 -9.22 0.29
C GLU A 225 -1.01 -9.18 1.69
N ILE A 226 -0.22 -8.83 2.72
CA ILE A 226 -0.72 -8.66 4.10
C ILE A 226 -1.82 -7.58 4.14
N ILE A 227 -1.53 -6.39 3.63
CA ILE A 227 -2.48 -5.25 3.66
C ILE A 227 -3.68 -5.43 2.70
N ARG A 228 -3.63 -6.41 1.79
CA ARG A 228 -4.78 -6.83 0.97
C ARG A 228 -5.65 -7.90 1.64
N GLY A 229 -5.19 -8.48 2.75
CA GLY A 229 -5.88 -9.57 3.43
C GLY A 229 -5.69 -10.93 2.76
N ASN A 230 -4.64 -11.10 1.96
CA ASN A 230 -4.34 -12.36 1.25
C ASN A 230 -3.42 -13.30 2.04
N VAL A 231 -3.00 -12.91 3.25
CA VAL A 231 -2.14 -13.70 4.13
C VAL A 231 -2.93 -14.13 5.35
N GLU A 232 -2.99 -15.44 5.59
CA GLU A 232 -3.68 -16.02 6.74
C GLU A 232 -3.07 -15.53 8.07
N PRO A 233 -3.88 -15.33 9.14
CA PRO A 233 -3.40 -14.80 10.42
C PRO A 233 -2.21 -15.56 11.04
N VAL A 234 -2.22 -16.89 10.95
CA VAL A 234 -1.13 -17.75 11.47
C VAL A 234 0.16 -17.51 10.69
N THR A 235 0.06 -17.40 9.36
CA THR A 235 1.18 -17.11 8.47
C THR A 235 1.75 -15.71 8.73
N LEU A 236 0.89 -14.72 8.92
CA LEU A 236 1.30 -13.37 9.29
C LEU A 236 2.04 -13.35 10.64
N ALA A 237 1.50 -14.03 11.66
CA ALA A 237 2.13 -14.11 12.98
C ALA A 237 3.54 -14.70 12.90
N SER A 238 3.70 -15.75 12.08
CA SER A 238 5.00 -16.37 11.84
C SER A 238 5.99 -15.44 11.13
N ALA A 239 5.57 -14.75 10.07
CA ALA A 239 6.40 -13.77 9.36
C ALA A 239 6.89 -12.64 10.30
N LEU A 240 5.98 -12.08 11.10
CA LEU A 240 6.30 -10.99 12.04
C LEU A 240 7.25 -11.46 13.15
N THR A 241 7.10 -12.71 13.59
CA THR A 241 7.99 -13.30 14.59
C THR A 241 9.39 -13.50 14.02
N ALA A 242 9.49 -14.04 12.79
CA ALA A 242 10.78 -14.26 12.14
C ALA A 242 11.54 -12.96 11.87
N LEU A 243 10.86 -11.92 11.35
CA LEU A 243 11.45 -10.59 11.15
C LEU A 243 11.99 -9.99 12.46
N LYS A 244 11.23 -10.14 13.56
CA LYS A 244 11.62 -9.61 14.87
C LYS A 244 12.85 -10.33 15.44
N LEU A 245 12.90 -11.66 15.34
CA LEU A 245 13.98 -12.47 15.92
C LEU A 245 15.35 -12.15 15.30
N ASP A 246 15.36 -11.88 14.00
CA ASP A 246 16.58 -11.58 13.25
C ASP A 246 16.93 -10.08 13.25
N GLY A 247 15.99 -9.22 13.68
CA GLY A 247 16.10 -7.76 13.67
C GLY A 247 15.84 -7.16 12.29
N GLU A 248 14.95 -6.17 12.22
CA GLU A 248 14.54 -5.60 10.93
C GLU A 248 15.62 -4.72 10.29
N THR A 249 15.94 -4.98 9.04
CA THR A 249 16.90 -4.19 8.25
C THR A 249 16.26 -2.92 7.67
N PRO A 250 17.06 -1.90 7.31
CA PRO A 250 16.57 -0.72 6.59
C PRO A 250 15.81 -1.07 5.30
N GLU A 251 16.25 -2.10 4.56
CA GLU A 251 15.61 -2.59 3.35
C GLU A 251 14.23 -3.18 3.62
N GLU A 252 14.10 -4.02 4.66
CA GLU A 252 12.82 -4.60 5.07
C GLU A 252 11.84 -3.51 5.54
N ILE A 253 12.32 -2.59 6.38
CA ILE A 253 11.52 -1.45 6.85
C ILE A 253 11.05 -0.60 5.66
N THR A 254 11.94 -0.31 4.70
CA THR A 254 11.61 0.45 3.48
C THR A 254 10.54 -0.26 2.66
N GLY A 255 10.74 -1.55 2.35
CA GLY A 255 9.80 -2.32 1.53
C GLY A 255 8.41 -2.40 2.16
N ALA A 256 8.35 -2.62 3.47
CA ALA A 256 7.10 -2.62 4.23
C ALA A 256 6.42 -1.24 4.20
N ALA A 257 7.16 -0.16 4.42
CA ALA A 257 6.63 1.20 4.36
C ALA A 257 6.11 1.55 2.96
N GLU A 258 6.84 1.18 1.89
CA GLU A 258 6.40 1.38 0.50
C GLU A 258 5.07 0.68 0.21
N ALA A 259 4.89 -0.56 0.68
CA ALA A 259 3.64 -1.29 0.50
C ALA A 259 2.46 -0.58 1.17
N LEU A 260 2.66 -0.08 2.40
CA LEU A 260 1.63 0.64 3.16
C LEU A 260 1.30 2.01 2.53
N ILE A 261 2.31 2.72 2.03
CA ILE A 261 2.14 4.00 1.31
C ILE A 261 1.41 3.77 -0.01
N ALA A 262 1.75 2.71 -0.75
CA ALA A 262 1.16 2.42 -2.06
C ALA A 262 -0.34 2.07 -1.98
N ALA A 263 -0.79 1.51 -0.85
CA ALA A 263 -2.19 1.21 -0.61
C ALA A 263 -2.94 2.28 0.20
N ALA A 264 -2.25 3.33 0.65
CA ALA A 264 -2.87 4.39 1.41
C ALA A 264 -3.86 5.18 0.53
N ARG A 265 -4.94 5.67 1.16
CA ARG A 265 -5.79 6.69 0.53
C ARG A 265 -4.95 7.91 0.17
N THR A 266 -5.17 8.47 -1.02
CA THR A 266 -4.41 9.62 -1.50
C THR A 266 -4.69 10.89 -0.70
N PHE A 267 -3.63 11.64 -0.39
CA PHE A 267 -3.69 13.00 0.14
C PHE A 267 -3.24 14.00 -0.96
N PRO A 268 -3.93 15.14 -1.17
CA PRO A 268 -3.51 16.17 -2.12
C PRO A 268 -2.22 16.88 -1.68
N ARG A 269 -1.07 16.27 -1.96
CA ARG A 269 0.25 16.74 -1.52
C ARG A 269 0.58 18.15 -2.05
N PRO A 270 0.99 19.09 -1.18
CA PRO A 270 1.48 20.41 -1.61
C PRO A 270 2.89 20.35 -2.19
N ASP A 271 3.26 21.38 -2.96
CA ASP A 271 4.61 21.54 -3.52
C ASP A 271 5.56 22.34 -2.61
N TYR A 272 5.02 23.12 -1.68
CA TYR A 272 5.81 23.88 -0.70
C TYR A 272 6.46 22.96 0.36
N ALA A 273 7.41 23.48 1.12
CA ALA A 273 8.04 22.73 2.21
C ALA A 273 7.08 22.54 3.40
N PHE A 274 6.97 21.30 3.88
CA PHE A 274 6.18 20.91 5.05
C PHE A 274 6.74 19.65 5.69
N CYS A 275 6.35 19.41 6.95
CA CYS A 275 6.93 18.36 7.75
C CYS A 275 5.93 17.48 8.51
N ASP A 276 6.48 16.46 9.15
CA ASP A 276 5.83 15.69 10.21
C ASP A 276 6.72 15.71 11.47
N ILE A 277 6.08 15.51 12.62
CA ILE A 277 6.72 15.33 13.92
C ILE A 277 5.98 14.20 14.63
N VAL A 278 6.62 13.04 14.73
CA VAL A 278 5.95 11.80 15.13
C VAL A 278 6.93 10.84 15.78
N GLY A 279 6.47 10.10 16.77
CA GLY A 279 7.24 9.04 17.42
C GLY A 279 6.68 7.66 17.10
N THR A 280 7.50 6.62 17.28
CA THR A 280 7.05 5.22 17.26
C THR A 280 6.07 4.89 18.40
N GLY A 281 6.10 5.70 19.47
CA GLY A 281 5.40 5.47 20.72
C GLY A 281 5.94 4.27 21.51
N GLY A 282 5.32 4.04 22.67
CA GLY A 282 5.61 2.86 23.49
C GLY A 282 6.90 2.93 24.28
N ASP A 283 7.44 4.13 24.53
CA ASP A 283 8.60 4.37 25.41
C ASP A 283 8.34 4.01 26.90
N GLY A 284 7.07 3.98 27.32
CA GLY A 284 6.63 3.52 28.65
C GLY A 284 6.66 4.60 29.73
N PHE A 285 7.03 5.85 29.41
CA PHE A 285 7.19 6.91 30.41
C PHE A 285 5.91 7.70 30.70
N GLY A 286 4.91 7.61 29.81
CA GLY A 286 3.61 8.24 30.01
C GLY A 286 3.73 9.75 30.14
N THR A 287 4.56 10.37 29.31
CA THR A 287 4.74 11.83 29.27
C THR A 287 3.50 12.54 28.73
N ILE A 288 3.49 13.86 28.81
CA ILE A 288 2.59 14.70 28.01
C ILE A 288 2.78 14.42 26.50
N ASN A 289 1.81 14.83 25.67
CA ASN A 289 1.88 14.66 24.22
C ASN A 289 2.82 15.68 23.54
N ILE A 290 4.13 15.55 23.79
CA ILE A 290 5.18 16.47 23.33
C ILE A 290 5.08 16.74 21.83
N SER A 291 5.17 15.71 20.98
CA SER A 291 5.08 15.89 19.53
C SER A 291 3.77 16.51 19.02
N THR A 292 2.64 16.40 19.73
CA THR A 292 1.39 17.07 19.33
C THR A 292 1.43 18.55 19.69
N THR A 293 1.86 18.88 20.90
CA THR A 293 1.99 20.27 21.36
C THR A 293 3.06 21.01 20.55
N ALA A 294 4.19 20.36 20.28
CA ALA A 294 5.25 20.89 19.43
C ALA A 294 4.77 21.15 17.99
N ALA A 295 3.87 20.34 17.45
CA ALA A 295 3.30 20.58 16.12
C ALA A 295 2.49 21.89 16.05
N PHE A 296 1.72 22.23 17.10
CA PHE A 296 1.01 23.51 17.17
C PHE A 296 1.97 24.69 17.27
N VAL A 297 3.00 24.58 18.12
CA VAL A 297 4.01 25.64 18.27
C VAL A 297 4.80 25.85 16.98
N ALA A 298 5.24 24.77 16.33
CA ALA A 298 5.94 24.86 15.04
C ALA A 298 5.07 25.54 13.96
N SER A 299 3.77 25.21 13.91
CA SER A 299 2.80 25.87 13.03
C SER A 299 2.64 27.37 13.33
N ALA A 300 2.60 27.74 14.60
CA ALA A 300 2.58 29.15 15.02
C ALA A 300 3.87 29.89 14.66
N CYS A 301 5.02 29.20 14.66
CA CYS A 301 6.31 29.71 14.16
C CYS A 301 6.43 29.69 12.62
N GLY A 302 5.36 29.38 11.89
CA GLY A 302 5.32 29.43 10.42
C GLY A 302 5.77 28.16 9.69
N VAL A 303 6.04 27.06 10.41
CA VAL A 303 6.36 25.76 9.79
C VAL A 303 5.06 25.05 9.39
N LYS A 304 4.97 24.53 8.16
CA LYS A 304 3.80 23.75 7.72
C LYS A 304 3.91 22.31 8.24
N VAL A 305 2.97 21.87 9.08
CA VAL A 305 3.01 20.55 9.76
C VAL A 305 1.81 19.68 9.34
N ALA A 306 2.06 18.61 8.60
CA ALA A 306 1.09 17.58 8.27
C ALA A 306 1.29 16.35 9.17
N LYS A 307 0.80 16.45 10.42
CA LYS A 307 1.06 15.45 11.46
C LYS A 307 0.31 14.14 11.17
N HIS A 308 1.03 13.04 11.03
CA HIS A 308 0.43 11.70 10.97
C HIS A 308 0.30 11.12 12.38
N GLY A 309 -0.84 10.50 12.69
CA GLY A 309 -1.04 9.96 14.03
C GLY A 309 -2.20 8.99 14.17
N ASN A 310 -2.26 8.36 15.34
CA ASN A 310 -3.27 7.38 15.70
C ASN A 310 -3.76 7.58 17.13
N ARG A 311 -4.79 6.83 17.51
CA ARG A 311 -5.22 6.66 18.92
C ARG A 311 -4.19 5.83 19.68
N SER A 312 -4.11 6.04 20.99
CA SER A 312 -3.16 5.29 21.82
C SER A 312 -3.42 3.79 21.83
N VAL A 313 -2.33 3.01 21.91
CA VAL A 313 -2.35 1.57 22.20
C VAL A 313 -1.69 1.25 23.55
N SER A 314 -0.75 2.08 24.03
CA SER A 314 0.06 1.81 25.24
C SER A 314 0.18 2.98 26.23
N SER A 315 -0.06 4.23 25.82
CA SER A 315 -0.08 5.39 26.72
C SER A 315 -1.51 5.70 27.19
N LYS A 316 -1.64 6.49 28.26
CA LYS A 316 -2.95 6.96 28.75
C LYS A 316 -3.66 7.95 27.81
N SER A 317 -2.93 8.57 26.88
CA SER A 317 -3.46 9.54 25.91
C SER A 317 -2.57 9.58 24.66
N GLY A 318 -3.13 9.26 23.50
CA GLY A 318 -2.47 9.36 22.20
C GLY A 318 -2.70 10.71 21.54
N SER A 319 -2.01 10.94 20.41
CA SER A 319 -2.15 12.19 19.64
C SER A 319 -3.60 12.48 19.23
N SER A 320 -4.32 11.47 18.71
CA SER A 320 -5.74 11.62 18.35
C SER A 320 -6.62 11.86 19.56
N ASP A 321 -6.34 11.25 20.72
CA ASP A 321 -7.15 11.38 21.92
C ASP A 321 -7.05 12.81 22.50
N LEU A 322 -5.84 13.39 22.49
CA LEU A 322 -5.63 14.79 22.87
C LEU A 322 -6.30 15.75 21.89
N LEU A 323 -6.17 15.53 20.58
CA LEU A 323 -6.79 16.39 19.57
C LEU A 323 -8.32 16.36 19.66
N ASP A 324 -8.90 15.18 19.86
CA ASP A 324 -10.35 15.02 20.11
C ASP A 324 -10.76 15.78 21.39
N ALA A 325 -9.96 15.70 22.47
CA ALA A 325 -10.22 16.44 23.71
C ALA A 325 -10.10 17.98 23.55
N LEU A 326 -9.13 18.46 22.78
CA LEU A 326 -9.02 19.88 22.38
C LEU A 326 -10.16 20.34 21.46
N GLY A 327 -10.95 19.40 20.93
CA GLY A 327 -12.10 19.66 20.08
C GLY A 327 -11.78 19.77 18.60
N VAL A 328 -10.58 19.37 18.18
CA VAL A 328 -10.20 19.25 16.77
C VAL A 328 -10.94 18.07 16.15
N LYS A 329 -11.58 18.28 15.01
CA LYS A 329 -12.19 17.17 14.27
C LYS A 329 -11.11 16.45 13.46
N THR A 330 -10.71 15.28 13.93
CA THR A 330 -9.62 14.46 13.36
C THR A 330 -10.06 13.63 12.15
N ALA A 331 -11.36 13.28 12.08
CA ALA A 331 -11.93 12.47 11.02
C ALA A 331 -12.49 13.31 9.85
N ILE A 332 -11.62 14.10 9.20
CA ILE A 332 -12.01 14.97 8.06
C ILE A 332 -11.52 14.41 6.71
N PRO A 333 -12.17 14.76 5.58
CA PRO A 333 -11.72 14.35 4.25
C PRO A 333 -10.32 14.87 3.89
N PRO A 334 -9.53 14.18 3.03
CA PRO A 334 -8.18 14.61 2.66
C PRO A 334 -8.08 16.02 2.07
N ALA A 335 -9.08 16.45 1.29
CA ALA A 335 -9.12 17.81 0.73
C ALA A 335 -9.29 18.88 1.83
N ALA A 336 -10.10 18.59 2.85
CA ALA A 336 -10.30 19.49 3.98
C ALA A 336 -9.06 19.54 4.90
N ALA A 337 -8.40 18.40 5.11
CA ALA A 337 -7.11 18.36 5.79
C ALA A 337 -6.06 19.19 5.04
N ARG A 338 -6.03 19.12 3.71
CA ARG A 338 -5.16 19.96 2.89
C ARG A 338 -5.47 21.46 3.04
N GLU A 339 -6.73 21.86 3.02
CA GLU A 339 -7.12 23.25 3.24
C GLU A 339 -6.68 23.75 4.63
N CYS A 340 -6.79 22.91 5.66
CA CYS A 340 -6.34 23.24 7.00
C CYS A 340 -4.82 23.50 7.05
N LEU A 341 -4.03 22.66 6.35
CA LEU A 341 -2.59 22.85 6.23
C LEU A 341 -2.22 24.15 5.50
N ASP A 342 -2.92 24.44 4.39
CA ASP A 342 -2.66 25.66 3.60
C ASP A 342 -2.91 26.91 4.45
N ARG A 343 -4.08 26.99 5.11
CA ARG A 343 -4.54 28.17 5.85
C ARG A 343 -3.85 28.36 7.19
N PHE A 344 -3.79 27.31 8.00
CA PHE A 344 -3.36 27.40 9.40
C PHE A 344 -1.99 26.79 9.64
N GLY A 345 -1.34 26.21 8.62
CA GLY A 345 -0.03 25.59 8.77
C GLY A 345 -0.02 24.28 9.55
N PHE A 346 -1.18 23.73 9.87
CA PHE A 346 -1.29 22.44 10.55
C PHE A 346 -2.46 21.62 9.98
N CYS A 347 -2.25 20.33 9.78
CA CYS A 347 -3.33 19.36 9.64
C CYS A 347 -2.99 18.05 10.34
N PHE A 348 -4.01 17.31 10.74
CA PHE A 348 -3.86 15.97 11.30
C PHE A 348 -4.36 14.91 10.32
N LEU A 349 -3.54 13.88 10.09
CA LEU A 349 -3.83 12.77 9.21
C LEU A 349 -4.05 11.52 10.09
N LEU A 350 -5.31 11.19 10.36
CA LEU A 350 -5.68 10.08 11.22
C LEU A 350 -5.44 8.74 10.51
N ALA A 351 -4.47 7.95 10.99
CA ALA A 351 -3.97 6.74 10.33
C ALA A 351 -5.06 5.75 9.86
N PRO A 352 -6.09 5.39 10.67
CA PRO A 352 -7.19 4.53 10.21
C PRO A 352 -7.95 5.01 8.96
N LEU A 353 -8.01 6.32 8.69
CA LEU A 353 -8.67 6.86 7.50
C LEU A 353 -7.86 6.67 6.21
N TYR A 354 -6.54 6.56 6.35
CA TYR A 354 -5.62 6.48 5.22
C TYR A 354 -5.15 5.04 4.97
N HIS A 355 -4.98 4.24 6.01
CA HIS A 355 -4.40 2.89 5.92
C HIS A 355 -5.41 1.79 6.27
N SER A 356 -6.52 1.73 5.53
CA SER A 356 -7.61 0.77 5.80
C SER A 356 -7.16 -0.71 5.76
N GLY A 357 -6.15 -1.03 4.94
CA GLY A 357 -5.54 -2.37 4.88
C GLY A 357 -4.91 -2.84 6.20
N MET A 358 -4.59 -1.92 7.12
CA MET A 358 -4.07 -2.28 8.44
C MET A 358 -5.03 -3.16 9.24
N ARG A 359 -6.34 -3.11 8.97
CA ARG A 359 -7.35 -3.94 9.64
C ARG A 359 -7.06 -5.44 9.56
N PHE A 360 -6.38 -5.91 8.51
CA PHE A 360 -6.03 -7.31 8.33
C PHE A 360 -4.88 -7.75 9.26
N ALA A 361 -3.99 -6.83 9.61
CA ALA A 361 -2.89 -7.09 10.53
C ALA A 361 -3.27 -6.87 12.01
N MET A 362 -4.29 -6.06 12.29
CA MET A 362 -4.66 -5.66 13.66
C MET A 362 -4.97 -6.84 14.60
N PRO A 363 -5.77 -7.86 14.22
CA PRO A 363 -6.06 -8.99 15.11
C PRO A 363 -4.77 -9.71 15.54
N VAL A 364 -3.87 -10.00 14.59
CA VAL A 364 -2.59 -10.66 14.87
C VAL A 364 -1.71 -9.81 15.78
N ARG A 365 -1.63 -8.50 15.53
CA ARG A 365 -0.85 -7.57 16.37
C ARG A 365 -1.38 -7.53 17.82
N GLN A 366 -2.70 -7.51 17.99
CA GLN A 366 -3.33 -7.54 19.31
C GLN A 366 -3.08 -8.86 20.04
N THR A 367 -3.20 -9.99 19.34
CA THR A 367 -2.94 -11.32 19.89
C THR A 367 -1.48 -11.51 20.28
N LEU A 368 -0.54 -11.06 19.45
CA LEU A 368 0.90 -11.16 19.74
C LEU A 368 1.31 -10.31 20.94
N GLY A 369 0.67 -9.14 21.16
CA GLY A 369 0.92 -8.30 22.32
C GLY A 369 2.35 -7.79 22.48
N THR A 370 3.17 -7.85 21.43
CA THR A 370 4.60 -7.47 21.44
C THR A 370 4.96 -6.59 20.25
N ARG A 371 6.07 -5.86 20.36
CA ARG A 371 6.56 -4.98 19.29
C ARG A 371 6.99 -5.81 18.08
N THR A 372 6.64 -5.36 16.89
CA THR A 372 7.06 -5.93 15.59
C THR A 372 7.46 -4.79 14.66
N ILE A 373 7.92 -5.10 13.45
CA ILE A 373 8.14 -4.11 12.39
C ILE A 373 7.01 -3.07 12.26
N PHE A 374 5.75 -3.44 12.46
CA PHE A 374 4.63 -2.49 12.42
C PHE A 374 4.73 -1.33 13.43
N ASN A 375 5.48 -1.49 14.52
CA ASN A 375 5.71 -0.43 15.50
C ASN A 375 6.66 0.66 15.00
N VAL A 376 7.50 0.36 14.00
CA VAL A 376 8.41 1.34 13.40
C VAL A 376 7.88 1.94 12.08
N LEU A 377 6.83 1.35 11.50
CA LEU A 377 6.26 1.82 10.23
C LEU A 377 5.43 3.10 10.37
N GLY A 378 4.82 3.38 11.52
CA GLY A 378 3.90 4.51 11.72
C GLY A 378 4.49 5.87 11.27
N PRO A 379 5.70 6.23 11.71
CA PRO A 379 6.41 7.43 11.26
C PRO A 379 6.77 7.48 9.77
N LEU A 380 6.86 6.33 9.11
CA LEU A 380 7.37 6.22 7.74
C LEU A 380 6.27 6.28 6.69
N ILE A 381 5.01 6.10 7.08
CA ILE A 381 3.88 5.90 6.16
C ILE A 381 2.96 7.11 6.05
N ASN A 382 3.41 8.30 6.44
CA ASN A 382 2.60 9.52 6.32
C ASN A 382 2.10 9.69 4.86
N PRO A 383 0.77 9.69 4.62
CA PRO A 383 0.22 9.68 3.26
C PRO A 383 0.47 10.98 2.49
N ALA A 384 0.81 12.08 3.20
CA ALA A 384 1.21 13.33 2.57
C ALA A 384 2.65 13.31 2.05
N ARG A 385 3.51 12.39 2.50
CA ARG A 385 4.94 12.30 2.14
C ARG A 385 5.68 13.63 2.38
N PRO A 386 5.88 14.00 3.66
CA PRO A 386 6.49 15.27 4.03
C PRO A 386 7.87 15.48 3.43
N THR A 387 8.24 16.75 3.23
CA THR A 387 9.55 17.10 2.68
C THR A 387 10.67 16.94 3.71
N PHE A 388 10.34 17.03 4.99
CA PHE A 388 11.23 16.72 6.10
C PHE A 388 10.48 16.21 7.32
N SER A 389 11.15 15.49 8.23
CA SER A 389 10.48 14.92 9.42
C SER A 389 11.37 14.91 10.65
N LEU A 390 10.77 15.18 11.82
CA LEU A 390 11.33 14.77 13.11
C LEU A 390 10.69 13.43 13.51
N VAL A 391 11.51 12.39 13.68
CA VAL A 391 11.03 11.06 14.03
C VAL A 391 11.65 10.56 15.33
N GLY A 392 10.80 10.31 16.32
CA GLY A 392 11.18 9.66 17.55
C GLY A 392 11.18 8.14 17.45
N VAL A 393 12.17 7.46 18.03
CA VAL A 393 12.20 5.99 18.13
C VAL A 393 12.37 5.52 19.58
N TYR A 394 11.69 4.42 19.93
CA TYR A 394 11.70 3.87 21.30
C TYR A 394 13.04 3.19 21.69
N ALA A 395 13.95 2.96 20.74
CA ALA A 395 15.23 2.29 21.01
C ALA A 395 16.37 2.95 20.23
N PRO A 396 17.57 3.09 20.84
CA PRO A 396 18.71 3.75 20.22
C PRO A 396 19.17 3.02 18.94
N ALA A 397 19.08 1.69 18.89
CA ALA A 397 19.44 0.89 17.74
C ALA A 397 18.58 1.17 16.48
N LEU A 398 17.43 1.83 16.62
CA LEU A 398 16.55 2.20 15.51
C LEU A 398 16.87 3.56 14.89
N VAL A 399 17.68 4.40 15.55
CA VAL A 399 17.93 5.78 15.12
C VAL A 399 18.47 5.83 13.70
N ARG A 400 19.55 5.08 13.43
CA ARG A 400 20.16 5.02 12.10
C ARG A 400 19.32 4.25 11.07
N PRO A 401 18.80 3.04 11.34
CA PRO A 401 17.97 2.31 10.38
C PRO A 401 16.75 3.09 9.86
N ILE A 402 16.10 3.87 10.75
CA ILE A 402 14.94 4.68 10.37
C ILE A 402 15.36 5.88 9.51
N ALA A 403 16.51 6.49 9.76
CA ALA A 403 17.06 7.55 8.91
C ALA A 403 17.39 7.02 7.50
N GLU A 404 17.96 5.81 7.42
CA GLU A 404 18.26 5.14 6.15
C GLU A 404 16.97 4.77 5.37
N ALA A 405 15.93 4.31 6.07
CA ALA A 405 14.63 4.05 5.47
C ALA A 405 13.98 5.34 4.94
N LEU A 406 14.01 6.44 5.71
CA LEU A 406 13.51 7.75 5.26
C LEU A 406 14.21 8.24 4.00
N ARG A 407 15.54 8.07 3.92
CA ARG A 407 16.31 8.41 2.71
C ARG A 407 15.85 7.59 1.50
N ARG A 408 15.68 6.27 1.66
CA ARG A 408 15.21 5.37 0.59
C ARG A 408 13.78 5.71 0.13
N LEU A 409 12.92 6.13 1.06
CA LEU A 409 11.56 6.59 0.79
C LEU A 409 11.49 7.98 0.14
N GLY A 410 12.64 8.64 -0.08
CA GLY A 410 12.73 9.93 -0.78
C GLY A 410 12.51 11.15 0.11
N CYS A 411 12.61 11.01 1.44
CA CYS A 411 12.64 12.16 2.34
C CYS A 411 13.91 12.99 2.09
N ARG A 412 13.80 14.32 2.02
CA ARG A 412 14.95 15.19 1.69
C ARG A 412 15.79 15.55 2.92
N ARG A 413 15.14 15.72 4.07
CA ARG A 413 15.78 16.05 5.34
C ARG A 413 15.06 15.34 6.46
N ALA A 414 15.76 14.80 7.43
CA ALA A 414 15.11 14.24 8.60
C ALA A 414 16.02 14.28 9.81
N THR A 415 15.44 14.29 10.99
CA THR A 415 16.16 14.06 12.24
C THR A 415 15.46 12.92 12.94
N VAL A 416 16.13 11.78 13.09
CA VAL A 416 15.63 10.63 13.85
C VAL A 416 16.30 10.64 15.21
N ILE A 417 15.53 10.48 16.28
CA ILE A 417 16.03 10.68 17.64
C ILE A 417 15.61 9.61 18.64
N HIS A 418 16.44 9.43 19.65
CA HIS A 418 16.14 8.68 20.87
C HIS A 418 16.71 9.44 22.08
N GLY A 419 15.84 9.95 22.95
CA GLY A 419 16.20 10.84 24.06
C GLY A 419 16.09 10.17 25.41
N ASN A 420 17.19 9.68 25.97
CA ASN A 420 17.24 9.10 27.33
C ASN A 420 16.08 8.12 27.64
N GLY A 421 15.79 7.20 26.72
CA GLY A 421 14.67 6.26 26.82
C GLY A 421 13.35 6.72 26.19
N LEU A 422 13.19 8.02 25.90
CA LEU A 422 12.04 8.60 25.21
C LEU A 422 12.19 8.53 23.69
N ASP A 423 11.07 8.52 22.98
CA ASP A 423 11.00 8.77 21.55
C ASP A 423 10.77 10.28 21.23
N GLU A 424 11.41 11.15 22.00
CA GLU A 424 11.38 12.62 21.87
C GLU A 424 12.76 13.18 22.26
N PHE A 425 13.06 14.46 21.96
CA PHE A 425 14.26 15.10 22.53
C PHE A 425 14.15 15.12 24.05
N SER A 426 15.21 14.67 24.73
CA SER A 426 15.24 14.63 26.19
C SER A 426 15.62 15.99 26.77
N VAL A 427 14.97 16.35 27.88
CA VAL A 427 15.41 17.42 28.78
C VAL A 427 16.04 16.89 30.06
N SER A 428 16.11 15.56 30.24
CA SER A 428 16.68 14.90 31.43
C SER A 428 18.06 14.29 31.17
N GLY A 429 18.51 14.24 29.92
CA GLY A 429 19.77 13.67 29.52
C GLY A 429 20.05 13.81 28.03
N LYS A 430 20.98 13.00 27.53
CA LYS A 430 21.44 13.02 26.14
C LYS A 430 20.38 12.50 25.17
N THR A 431 20.35 13.08 23.98
CA THR A 431 19.55 12.64 22.83
C THR A 431 20.47 12.18 21.72
N LEU A 432 20.39 10.90 21.37
CA LEU A 432 21.04 10.35 20.18
C LEU A 432 20.23 10.77 18.96
N ALA A 433 20.90 11.23 17.91
CA ALA A 433 20.27 11.67 16.68
C ALA A 433 20.98 11.12 15.43
N ALA A 434 20.21 10.81 14.39
CA ALA A 434 20.68 10.63 13.02
C ALA A 434 20.01 11.67 12.12
N GLU A 435 20.81 12.58 11.58
CA GLU A 435 20.37 13.66 10.72
C GLU A 435 20.59 13.30 9.25
N LEU A 436 19.51 13.18 8.48
CA LEU A 436 19.52 13.09 7.03
C LEU A 436 19.60 14.51 6.45
N LEU A 437 20.69 14.79 5.73
CA LEU A 437 20.99 16.08 5.11
C LEU A 437 20.49 16.15 3.65
N PRO A 438 20.35 17.35 3.06
CA PRO A 438 19.83 17.53 1.69
C PRO A 438 20.59 16.80 0.59
N ASP A 439 21.87 16.50 0.81
CA ASP A 439 22.74 15.75 -0.11
C ASP A 439 22.61 14.23 0.03
N GLY A 440 21.81 13.75 0.99
CA GLY A 440 21.61 12.34 1.29
C GLY A 440 22.61 11.74 2.29
N GLU A 441 23.53 12.55 2.83
CA GLU A 441 24.40 12.16 3.95
C GLU A 441 23.56 11.95 5.22
N ILE A 442 23.89 10.92 6.00
CA ILE A 442 23.33 10.69 7.33
C ILE A 442 24.44 10.92 8.34
N ARG A 443 24.27 11.94 9.19
CA ARG A 443 25.20 12.29 10.26
C ARG A 443 24.64 11.89 11.61
N GLU A 444 25.39 11.09 12.36
CA GLU A 444 25.05 10.75 13.74
C GLU A 444 25.68 11.74 14.71
N SER A 445 24.90 12.16 15.69
CA SER A 445 25.30 13.12 16.72
C SER A 445 24.59 12.85 18.04
N GLU A 446 25.09 13.46 19.10
CA GLU A 446 24.47 13.44 20.42
C GLU A 446 24.30 14.87 20.90
N PHE A 447 23.14 15.17 21.49
CA PHE A 447 22.79 16.50 21.98
C PHE A 447 22.39 16.43 23.46
N SER A 448 22.92 17.34 24.28
CA SER A 448 22.40 17.62 25.62
C SER A 448 21.37 18.75 25.58
N PRO A 449 20.55 18.93 26.63
CA PRO A 449 19.67 20.10 26.75
C PRO A 449 20.45 21.41 26.65
N GLU A 450 21.67 21.46 27.18
CA GLU A 450 22.53 22.64 27.19
C GLU A 450 23.01 23.05 25.79
N ASP A 451 23.19 22.09 24.87
CA ASP A 451 23.51 22.37 23.46
C ASP A 451 22.41 23.18 22.78
N LEU A 452 21.15 22.96 23.19
CA LEU A 452 19.97 23.70 22.77
C LEU A 452 19.75 24.99 23.59
N GLY A 453 20.61 25.29 24.56
CA GLY A 453 20.41 26.42 25.48
C GLY A 453 19.32 26.21 26.52
N LEU A 454 18.91 24.96 26.74
CA LEU A 454 17.90 24.58 27.70
C LEU A 454 18.53 24.10 29.01
N ARG A 455 17.78 24.23 30.10
CA ARG A 455 18.15 23.65 31.39
C ARG A 455 17.76 22.19 31.42
N THR A 456 18.54 21.38 32.13
CA THR A 456 18.15 19.99 32.44
C THR A 456 17.04 19.94 33.50
N PHE A 457 16.06 19.06 33.31
CA PHE A 457 14.93 18.82 34.20
C PHE A 457 14.72 17.31 34.45
N PRO A 458 14.24 16.90 35.64
CA PRO A 458 13.87 15.51 35.89
C PRO A 458 12.76 15.04 34.94
N GLN A 459 12.83 13.80 34.47
CA GLN A 459 11.87 13.26 33.50
C GLN A 459 10.44 13.19 34.04
N GLU A 460 10.29 13.03 35.37
CA GLU A 460 9.02 13.02 36.08
C GLU A 460 8.25 14.34 35.94
N SER A 461 8.95 15.45 35.69
CA SER A 461 8.34 16.76 35.46
C SER A 461 7.55 16.86 34.15
N LEU A 462 7.74 15.89 33.25
CA LEU A 462 7.02 15.76 31.98
C LEU A 462 5.87 14.75 32.04
N ARG A 463 5.62 14.16 33.22
CA ARG A 463 4.58 13.14 33.37
C ARG A 463 3.22 13.69 32.92
N GLY A 464 2.59 12.95 32.02
CA GLY A 464 1.24 13.21 31.54
C GLY A 464 0.20 12.41 32.31
N GLY A 465 -1.04 12.54 31.83
CA GLY A 465 -2.22 11.99 32.46
C GLY A 465 -3.17 11.32 31.45
N ASN A 466 -4.44 11.27 31.83
CA ASN A 466 -5.52 10.91 30.90
C ASN A 466 -5.72 12.00 29.82
N PRO A 467 -6.55 11.78 28.78
CA PRO A 467 -6.71 12.74 27.69
C PRO A 467 -7.17 14.14 28.15
N GLU A 468 -8.00 14.24 29.19
CA GLU A 468 -8.50 15.51 29.72
C GLU A 468 -7.44 16.25 30.56
N GLU A 469 -6.62 15.51 31.31
CA GLU A 469 -5.45 16.07 31.99
C GLU A 469 -4.42 16.60 30.99
N ASN A 470 -4.10 15.81 29.96
CA ASN A 470 -3.19 16.23 28.90
C ASN A 470 -3.75 17.41 28.08
N ARG A 471 -5.07 17.48 27.89
CA ARG A 471 -5.74 18.67 27.32
C ARG A 471 -5.40 19.91 28.14
N ARG A 472 -5.71 19.91 29.45
CA ARG A 472 -5.46 21.07 30.33
C ARG A 472 -3.98 21.47 30.36
N ILE A 473 -3.07 20.51 30.43
CA ILE A 473 -1.63 20.78 30.40
C ILE A 473 -1.24 21.44 29.07
N THR A 474 -1.71 20.89 27.95
CA THR A 474 -1.43 21.43 26.61
C THR A 474 -2.00 22.85 26.45
N GLU A 475 -3.23 23.09 26.91
CA GLU A 475 -3.83 24.43 26.90
C GLU A 475 -3.01 25.43 27.70
N ASN A 476 -2.55 25.05 28.90
CA ASN A 476 -1.69 25.91 29.73
C ASN A 476 -0.37 26.23 29.04
N ILE A 477 0.30 25.22 28.45
CA ILE A 477 1.55 25.42 27.71
C ILE A 477 1.33 26.39 26.54
N LEU A 478 0.32 26.15 25.70
CA LEU A 478 0.06 26.97 24.51
C LEU A 478 -0.35 28.41 24.85
N ARG A 479 -0.95 28.63 26.03
CA ARG A 479 -1.32 29.95 26.56
C ARG A 479 -0.15 30.69 27.23
N GLY A 480 1.05 30.10 27.28
CA GLY A 480 2.23 30.69 27.92
C GLY A 480 2.35 30.42 29.42
N ASN A 481 1.51 29.54 29.98
CA ASN A 481 1.48 29.19 31.41
C ASN A 481 2.07 27.79 31.70
N GLY A 482 2.85 27.23 30.77
CA GLY A 482 3.54 25.96 30.96
C GLY A 482 4.67 26.05 31.99
N THR A 483 4.99 24.94 32.66
CA THR A 483 6.16 24.91 33.55
C THR A 483 7.47 25.03 32.76
N PRO A 484 8.59 25.46 33.39
CA PRO A 484 9.87 25.52 32.70
C PRO A 484 10.29 24.21 32.03
N ALA A 485 10.03 23.07 32.67
CA ALA A 485 10.33 21.75 32.11
C ALA A 485 9.46 21.41 30.89
N GLN A 486 8.16 21.71 30.95
CA GLN A 486 7.24 21.50 29.84
C GLN A 486 7.64 22.36 28.65
N ASN A 487 7.91 23.65 28.87
CA ASN A 487 8.32 24.56 27.81
C ASN A 487 9.65 24.14 27.18
N ALA A 488 10.63 23.70 27.99
CA ALA A 488 11.90 23.17 27.49
C ALA A 488 11.69 21.92 26.62
N ALA A 489 10.83 20.97 27.04
CA ALA A 489 10.57 19.76 26.26
C ALA A 489 9.89 20.06 24.92
N ILE A 490 8.96 21.01 24.88
CA ILE A 490 8.33 21.46 23.63
C ILE A 490 9.36 22.18 22.75
N ALA A 491 10.13 23.13 23.31
CA ALA A 491 11.14 23.88 22.58
C ALA A 491 12.21 22.96 21.97
N ALA A 492 12.68 21.95 22.71
CA ALA A 492 13.65 20.99 22.23
C ALA A 492 13.19 20.22 20.98
N ASN A 493 11.89 19.91 20.89
CA ASN A 493 11.31 19.20 19.74
C ASN A 493 10.86 20.13 18.61
N VAL A 494 10.65 21.43 18.87
CA VAL A 494 10.36 22.43 17.82
C VAL A 494 11.65 22.91 17.14
N ALA A 495 12.75 23.05 17.89
CA ALA A 495 14.06 23.49 17.40
C ALA A 495 14.55 22.80 16.11
N PRO A 496 14.57 21.45 16.00
CA PRO A 496 15.00 20.77 14.79
C PRO A 496 14.08 21.05 13.59
N LEU A 497 12.78 21.25 13.82
CA LEU A 497 11.83 21.60 12.75
C LEU A 497 12.11 23.00 12.20
N LEU A 498 12.37 23.97 13.08
CA LEU A 498 12.73 25.34 12.67
C LEU A 498 14.05 25.37 11.91
N ARG A 499 15.06 24.62 12.38
CA ARG A 499 16.34 24.47 11.69
C ARG A 499 16.17 23.83 10.31
N MET A 500 15.46 22.70 10.22
CA MET A 500 15.21 22.04 8.94
C MET A 500 14.37 22.89 7.98
N ASN A 501 13.47 23.75 8.48
CA ASN A 501 12.71 24.67 7.64
C ASN A 501 13.49 25.92 7.21
N GLY A 502 14.64 26.19 7.82
CA GLY A 502 15.45 27.39 7.58
C GLY A 502 14.98 28.62 8.37
N ASN A 503 14.12 28.45 9.36
CA ASN A 503 13.66 29.54 10.25
C ASN A 503 14.62 29.79 11.42
N ALA A 504 15.62 28.92 11.60
CA ALA A 504 16.70 29.06 12.59
C ALA A 504 17.99 28.48 12.00
N ALA A 505 19.14 29.09 12.28
CA ALA A 505 20.45 28.60 11.86
C ALA A 505 20.97 27.48 12.78
N THR A 506 20.60 27.48 14.06
CA THR A 506 21.06 26.50 15.06
C THR A 506 19.90 25.91 15.88
N LEU A 507 20.13 24.78 16.55
CA LEU A 507 19.14 24.22 17.48
C LEU A 507 18.88 25.16 18.68
N ARG A 508 19.90 25.88 19.15
CA ARG A 508 19.77 26.87 20.23
C ARG A 508 18.82 27.99 19.83
N GLU A 509 19.07 28.61 18.68
CA GLU A 509 18.19 29.67 18.13
C GLU A 509 16.77 29.14 17.91
N GLY A 510 16.63 27.91 17.40
CA GLY A 510 15.31 27.28 17.25
C GLY A 510 14.59 27.08 18.59
N ALA A 511 15.30 26.71 19.65
CA ALA A 511 14.72 26.57 20.98
C ALA A 511 14.30 27.93 21.56
N GLU A 512 15.11 28.97 21.39
CA GLU A 512 14.80 30.35 21.80
C GLU A 512 13.52 30.85 21.11
N ILE A 513 13.41 30.72 19.78
CA ILE A 513 12.21 31.08 19.01
C ILE A 513 10.97 30.32 19.52
N ALA A 514 11.12 29.04 19.82
CA ALA A 514 10.01 28.22 20.32
C ALA A 514 9.55 28.66 21.74
N LEU A 515 10.50 29.02 22.62
CA LEU A 515 10.20 29.55 23.94
C LEU A 515 9.48 30.91 23.88
N ASP A 516 9.94 31.80 23.00
CA ASP A 516 9.28 33.10 22.78
C ASP A 516 7.85 32.92 22.23
N MET A 517 7.66 31.98 21.30
CA MET A 517 6.33 31.66 20.77
C MET A 517 5.39 31.13 21.86
N LEU A 518 5.88 30.24 22.73
CA LEU A 518 5.13 29.75 23.88
C LEU A 518 4.76 30.89 24.83
N ALA A 519 5.74 31.73 25.21
CA ALA A 519 5.53 32.86 26.12
C ALA A 519 4.51 33.89 25.58
N SER A 520 4.44 34.04 24.25
CA SER A 520 3.53 34.99 23.61
C SER A 520 2.04 34.58 23.65
N GLY A 521 1.74 33.29 23.91
CA GLY A 521 0.37 32.76 23.84
C GLY A 521 -0.20 32.60 22.42
N LYS A 522 0.51 33.03 21.37
CA LYS A 522 0.05 32.93 19.97
C LYS A 522 -0.13 31.50 19.48
N ALA A 523 0.59 30.54 20.08
CA ALA A 523 0.40 29.12 19.79
C ALA A 523 -1.02 28.65 20.16
N TRP A 524 -1.61 29.21 21.22
CA TRP A 524 -2.99 28.95 21.60
C TRP A 524 -3.99 29.55 20.60
N GLU A 525 -3.76 30.77 20.14
CA GLU A 525 -4.59 31.42 19.12
C GLU A 525 -4.65 30.55 17.85
N ARG A 526 -3.49 30.08 17.38
CA ARG A 526 -3.41 29.17 16.24
C ARG A 526 -4.15 27.85 16.47
N ALA A 527 -4.04 27.26 17.65
CA ALA A 527 -4.77 26.04 17.99
C ALA A 527 -6.31 26.27 17.97
N GLN A 528 -6.77 27.41 18.47
CA GLN A 528 -8.19 27.80 18.45
C GLN A 528 -8.72 27.98 17.02
N GLU A 529 -7.95 28.62 16.14
CA GLU A 529 -8.30 28.78 14.72
C GLU A 529 -8.51 27.41 14.03
N ILE A 530 -7.61 26.46 14.28
CA ILE A 530 -7.70 25.09 13.75
C ILE A 530 -8.93 24.37 14.30
N VAL A 531 -9.19 24.49 15.61
CA VAL A 531 -10.38 23.89 16.24
C VAL A 531 -11.66 24.46 15.64
N ALA A 532 -11.76 25.78 15.49
CA ALA A 532 -12.93 26.45 14.93
C ALA A 532 -13.18 25.98 13.48
N PHE A 533 -12.14 25.98 12.65
CA PHE A 533 -12.24 25.58 11.25
C PHE A 533 -12.63 24.11 11.07
N THR A 534 -11.98 23.21 11.81
CA THR A 534 -12.29 21.76 11.70
C THR A 534 -13.69 21.42 12.22
N ARG A 535 -14.23 22.19 13.18
CA ARG A 535 -15.63 22.08 13.61
C ARG A 535 -16.61 22.57 12.56
N GLU A 536 -16.32 23.71 11.94
CA GLU A 536 -17.15 24.24 10.85
C GLU A 536 -17.25 23.23 9.69
N LEU A 537 -16.13 22.65 9.30
CA LEU A 537 -16.08 21.61 8.26
C LEU A 537 -16.90 20.36 8.60
N ALA A 538 -16.94 19.96 9.87
CA ALA A 538 -17.72 18.79 10.30
C ALA A 538 -19.22 19.07 10.45
N ALA A 539 -19.63 20.34 10.47
CA ALA A 539 -21.03 20.76 10.52
C ALA A 539 -21.64 20.93 9.11
N ARG A 540 -20.81 20.99 8.07
CA ARG A 540 -21.20 20.95 6.66
C ARG A 540 -21.33 19.50 6.20
#